data_AF-A0A6N1DT99-F1
#
_entry.id   AF-A0A6N1DT99-F1
#
_cell.length_a   1.000
_cell.length_b   1.000
_cell.length_c   1.000
_cell.angle_alpha   90.00
_cell.angle_beta   90.00
_cell.angle_gamma   90.00
#
_symmetry.space_group_name_H-M   'P 1'
#
loop_
_entity.id
_entity.type
_entity.pdbx_description
1 polymer ?
#
loop_
_entity_poly.entity_id
_entity_poly.type
_entity_poly.pdbx_seq_one_letter_code
_entity_poly.pdbx_strand_id
1 'polypeptide(L)' 'MHLISNPDKRITVAVSEDEARHMLDGLKRHAGELGDEAAALRAKLEEAGLAPPPPPDHIRHEWEGDPP' A
#
# COMPACT_ATOMS: atom_id res chain seq x y z
N MET A 1 0.47 -5.38 -12.99
CA MET A 1 1.07 -4.04 -13.07
C MET A 1 1.39 -3.71 -14.53
N HIS A 2 0.79 -2.65 -15.09
CA HIS A 2 1.11 -2.17 -16.44
C HIS A 2 1.72 -0.77 -16.33
N LEU A 3 2.96 -0.60 -16.81
CA LEU A 3 3.58 0.72 -16.96
C LEU A 3 3.23 1.29 -18.34
N ILE A 4 2.58 2.45 -18.38
CA ILE A 4 2.39 3.22 -19.60
C ILE A 4 3.35 4.41 -19.55
N SER A 5 4.36 4.39 -20.43
CA SER A 5 5.39 5.42 -20.51
C SER A 5 4.98 6.49 -21.53
N ASN A 6 4.67 7.71 -21.08
CA ASN A 6 4.49 8.86 -21.96
C ASN A 6 5.80 9.69 -22.06
N PRO A 7 6.05 10.38 -23.19
CA PRO A 7 7.30 11.14 -23.43
C PRO A 7 7.39 12.46 -22.63
N ASP A 8 6.27 12.95 -22.09
CA ASP A 8 6.27 13.89 -20.96
C ASP A 8 6.50 13.07 -19.69
N LYS A 9 7.39 13.49 -18.79
CA LYS A 9 7.84 12.81 -17.55
C LYS A 9 6.71 12.45 -16.54
N ARG A 10 5.67 11.76 -16.99
CA ARG A 10 4.49 11.34 -16.27
C ARG A 10 4.42 9.83 -16.39
N ILE A 11 4.63 9.18 -15.26
CA ILE A 11 4.43 7.75 -15.11
C ILE A 11 2.98 7.58 -14.65
N THR A 12 2.15 6.97 -15.50
CA THR A 12 0.81 6.56 -15.09
C THR A 12 0.88 5.11 -14.63
N VAL A 13 0.67 4.89 -13.32
CA VAL A 13 0.61 3.55 -12.74
C VAL A 13 -0.87 3.21 -12.55
N ALA A 14 -1.35 2.23 -13.31
CA ALA A 14 -2.65 1.62 -13.06
C ALA A 14 -2.45 0.43 -12.10
N VAL A 15 -3.09 0.52 -10.94
CA VAL A 15 -3.07 -0.51 -9.90
C VAL A 15 -4.48 -0.90 -9.52
N SER A 16 -4.62 -2.12 -9.01
CA SER A 16 -5.88 -2.59 -8.43
C SER A 16 -6.21 -1.80 -7.17
N GLU A 17 -7.49 -1.73 -6.80
CA GLU A 17 -7.89 -1.03 -5.57
C GLU A 17 -7.17 -1.59 -4.33
N ASP A 18 -7.04 -2.91 -4.24
CA ASP A 18 -6.32 -3.61 -3.17
C ASP A 18 -4.84 -3.19 -3.07
N GLU A 19 -4.14 -3.16 -4.21
CA GLU A 19 -2.75 -2.69 -4.30
C GLU A 19 -2.63 -1.22 -3.87
N ALA A 20 -3.61 -0.38 -4.22
CA ALA A 20 -3.64 1.02 -3.82
C ALA A 20 -3.83 1.17 -2.29
N ARG A 21 -4.63 0.32 -1.67
CA ARG A 21 -4.77 0.26 -0.20
C ARG A 21 -3.46 -0.15 0.47
N HIS A 22 -2.77 -1.17 -0.07
CA HIS A 22 -1.46 -1.59 0.43
C HIS A 22 -0.39 -0.51 0.29
N MET A 23 -0.39 0.22 -0.83
CA MET A 23 0.48 1.39 -1.00
C MET A 23 0.17 2.47 0.03
N LEU A 24 -1.10 2.75 0.31
CA LEU A 24 -1.49 3.73 1.33
C LEU A 24 -0.98 3.34 2.73
N ASP A 25 -1.05 2.06 3.11
CA ASP A 25 -0.51 1.55 4.37
C ASP A 25 1.02 1.73 4.44
N GLY A 26 1.75 1.39 3.38
CA GLY A 26 3.19 1.61 3.28
C GLY A 26 3.58 3.09 3.41
N LEU A 27 2.86 3.98 2.69
CA LEU A 27 3.06 5.43 2.75
C LEU A 27 2.79 5.99 4.15
N LYS A 28 1.81 5.44 4.88
CA LYS A 28 1.51 5.84 6.26
C LYS A 28 2.60 5.37 7.24
N ARG A 29 3.09 4.14 7.10
CA ARG A 29 4.15 3.60 7.97
C ARG A 29 5.50 4.31 7.82
N HIS A 30 5.83 4.74 6.61
CA HIS A 30 7.11 5.38 6.30
C HIS A 30 6.98 6.88 6.01
N ALA A 31 5.92 7.53 6.48
CA ALA A 31 5.65 8.94 6.21
C ALA A 31 6.79 9.89 6.61
N GLY A 32 7.56 9.53 7.65
CA GLY A 32 8.72 10.31 8.10
C GLY A 32 9.97 10.18 7.22
N GLU A 33 10.04 9.19 6.33
CA GLU A 33 11.24 8.88 5.53
C GLU A 33 11.06 9.19 4.03
N LEU A 34 9.81 9.35 3.58
CA LEU A 34 9.49 9.41 2.14
C LEU A 34 9.33 10.83 1.57
N GLY A 35 9.44 11.88 2.39
CA GLY A 35 9.41 13.29 1.96
C GLY A 35 8.05 13.78 1.41
N ASP A 36 8.05 14.98 0.83
CA ASP A 36 6.83 15.70 0.41
C ASP A 36 6.05 15.01 -0.73
N GLU A 37 6.74 14.36 -1.67
CA GLU A 37 6.10 13.69 -2.80
C GLU A 37 5.23 12.50 -2.35
N ALA A 38 5.69 11.76 -1.34
CA ALA A 38 4.91 10.68 -0.74
C ALA A 38 3.73 11.20 0.08
N ALA A 39 3.88 12.36 0.73
CA ALA A 39 2.76 13.02 1.41
C ALA A 39 1.67 13.44 0.40
N ALA A 40 2.07 13.98 -0.76
CA ALA A 40 1.15 14.34 -1.83
C ALA A 40 0.47 13.11 -2.46
N LEU A 41 1.19 12.00 -2.64
CA LEU A 41 0.60 10.75 -3.12
C LEU A 41 -0.39 10.16 -2.11
N ARG A 42 -0.03 10.17 -0.82
CA ARG A 42 -0.91 9.73 0.27
C ARG A 42 -2.22 10.51 0.28
N ALA A 43 -2.14 11.84 0.22
CA ALA A 43 -3.32 12.71 0.20
C ALA A 43 -4.27 12.35 -0.95
N LYS A 44 -3.74 12.14 -2.17
CA LYS A 44 -4.54 11.74 -3.33
C LYS A 44 -5.23 10.39 -3.15
N LEU A 45 -4.57 9.42 -2.52
CA LEU A 45 -5.15 8.12 -2.23
C LEU A 45 -6.28 8.24 -1.19
N GLU A 46 -6.11 9.09 -0.17
CA GLU A 46 -7.13 9.36 0.84
C GLU A 46 -8.33 10.13 0.25
N GLU A 47 -8.08 11.11 -0.63
CA GLU A 47 -9.12 11.84 -1.38
C GLU A 47 -9.91 10.93 -2.33
N ALA A 48 -9.28 9.88 -2.87
CA ALA A 48 -9.95 8.85 -3.65
C ALA A 48 -10.82 7.90 -2.80
N GLY A 49 -10.88 8.10 -1.48
CA GLY A 49 -11.69 7.28 -0.56
C GLY A 49 -11.05 5.94 -0.20
N LEU A 50 -9.75 5.75 -0.47
CA LEU A 50 -9.05 4.53 -0.11
C LEU A 50 -8.72 4.52 1.39
N ALA A 51 -8.96 3.38 2.03
CA ALA A 51 -8.51 3.09 3.38
C ALA A 51 -7.43 2.00 3.34
N PRO A 52 -6.45 2.00 4.25
CA PRO A 52 -5.48 0.90 4.34
C PRO A 52 -6.21 -0.44 4.53
N PRO A 53 -5.63 -1.54 4.05
CA PRO A 53 -6.23 -2.85 4.20
C PRO A 53 -6.41 -3.18 5.68
N PRO A 54 -7.42 -3.99 6.03
CA PRO A 54 -7.52 -4.51 7.39
C PRO A 54 -6.22 -5.22 7.76
N PRO A 55 -5.80 -5.18 9.04
CA PRO A 55 -4.66 -5.95 9.47
C PRO A 55 -4.89 -7.41 9.10
N PRO A 56 -3.85 -8.14 8.66
CA PRO A 56 -4.00 -9.55 8.35
C PRO A 56 -4.59 -10.25 9.57
N ASP A 57 -5.60 -11.09 9.33
CA ASP A 57 -6.15 -11.94 10.37
C ASP A 57 -5.02 -12.88 10.78
N HIS A 58 -4.34 -12.55 11.88
CA HIS A 58 -3.33 -13.40 12.45
C HIS A 58 -4.07 -14.63 12.98
N ILE A 59 -4.34 -15.60 12.12
CA ILE A 59 -4.60 -16.97 12.55
C ILE A 59 -3.36 -17.35 13.35
N ARG A 60 -3.50 -17.30 14.66
CA ARG A 60 -2.55 -17.85 15.60
C ARG A 60 -2.53 -19.33 15.29
N HIS A 61 -1.56 -19.78 14.49
CA HIS A 61 -1.20 -21.19 14.46
C HIS A 61 -0.65 -21.50 15.86
N GLU A 62 -1.55 -21.77 16.79
CA GLU A 62 -1.22 -22.55 17.96
C GLU A 62 -0.62 -23.85 17.42
N TRP A 63 0.66 -24.05 17.71
CA TRP A 63 1.37 -25.27 17.42
C TRP A 63 0.74 -26.38 18.26
N GLU A 64 -0.32 -26.98 17.74
CA GLU A 64 -0.88 -28.20 18.30
C GLU A 64 -0.02 -29.38 17.84
N GLY A 65 0.76 -29.94 18.77
CA GLY A 65 1.26 -31.32 18.73
C GLY A 65 2.67 -31.51 18.17
N ASP A 66 3.63 -31.84 19.04
CA ASP A 66 4.10 -33.23 19.23
C ASP A 66 5.23 -33.27 20.28
N PRO A 67 5.00 -33.76 21.52
CA PRO A 67 6.09 -34.01 22.46
C PRO A 67 6.71 -35.40 22.23
N PRO A 68 8.04 -35.55 22.16
CA PRO A 68 8.69 -36.82 22.44
C PRO A 68 8.72 -37.15 23.94
#